data_AF-A0A382GQ91-F1
#
_entry.id   AF-A0A382GQ91-F1
#
_cell.length_a   1.000
_cell.length_b   1.000
_cell.length_c   1.000
_cell.angle_alpha   90.00
_cell.angle_beta   90.00
_cell.angle_gamma   90.00
#
_symmetry.space_group_name_H-M   'P 1'
#
loop_
_entity.id
_entity.type
_entity.pdbx_description
1 polymer ?
#
loop_
_entity_poly.entity_id
_entity_poly.type
_entity_poly.pdbx_seq_one_letter_code
_entity_poly.pdbx_strand_id
1 'polypeptide(L)'
;MNWKCKHTWKRARTNTLWCLLGCSIGDFGTIFYFQNVEHDWSTFEVMSLALVNGLLTSIILETIILLKQMGFKIALKTALGMSFISMVGMELSMNITDAILTGGAILTWWTIPIMLFV
;
A
#
# COMPACT_ATOMS: atom_id res chain seq x y z
N MET A 1 -6.45 -8.09 26.68
CA MET A 1 -6.23 -7.02 25.68
C MET A 1 -6.34 -5.67 26.39
N ASN A 2 -5.25 -4.94 26.62
CA ASN A 2 -5.32 -3.65 27.33
C ASN A 2 -5.19 -2.52 26.31
N TRP A 3 -6.32 -1.96 25.89
CA TRP A 3 -6.43 -0.95 24.82
C TRP A 3 -5.69 0.36 25.11
N LYS A 4 -5.22 0.58 26.35
CA LYS A 4 -4.46 1.77 26.77
C LYS A 4 -2.93 1.57 26.73
N CYS A 5 -2.43 0.40 26.33
CA CYS A 5 -0.99 0.14 26.33
C CYS A 5 -0.28 0.93 25.21
N LYS A 6 0.41 2.02 25.58
CA LYS A 6 1.15 2.88 24.64
C LYS A 6 2.20 2.14 23.82
N HIS A 7 2.86 1.14 24.40
CA HIS A 7 3.90 0.38 23.71
C HIS A 7 3.34 -0.43 22.53
N THR A 8 2.23 -1.13 22.73
CA THR A 8 1.57 -1.92 21.68
C THR A 8 1.03 -1.02 20.55
N TRP A 9 0.43 0.11 20.90
CA TRP A 9 -0.04 1.12 19.94
C TRP A 9 1.10 1.73 19.11
N LYS A 10 2.23 2.04 19.75
CA LYS A 10 3.40 2.59 19.04
C LYS A 10 3.92 1.59 18.01
N ARG A 11 4.01 0.31 18.39
CA ARG A 11 4.44 -0.76 17.48
C ARG A 11 3.46 -0.98 16.33
N ALA A 12 2.15 -1.04 16.63
CA ALA A 12 1.11 -1.19 15.62
C ALA A 12 1.15 -0.06 14.59
N ARG A 13 1.23 1.21 15.04
CA ARG A 13 1.33 2.37 14.16
C ARG A 13 2.58 2.33 13.27
N THR A 14 3.72 1.91 13.81
CA THR A 14 4.95 1.79 13.01
C THR A 14 4.82 0.71 11.94
N ASN A 15 4.18 -0.42 12.24
CA ASN A 15 3.92 -1.46 11.24
C ASN A 15 2.97 -0.95 10.15
N THR A 16 1.88 -0.28 10.51
CA THR A 16 0.96 0.34 9.54
C THR A 16 1.67 1.37 8.67
N LEU A 17 2.59 2.16 9.22
CA LEU A 17 3.34 3.15 8.45
C LEU A 17 4.31 2.49 7.45
N TRP A 18 4.94 1.37 7.81
CA TRP A 18 5.78 0.61 6.88
C TRP A 18 4.97 -0.03 5.76
N CYS A 19 3.80 -0.55 6.09
CA CYS A 19 2.83 -1.03 5.12
C CYS A 19 2.43 0.07 4.13
N LEU A 20 2.00 1.23 4.64
CA LEU A 20 1.57 2.38 3.82
C LEU A 20 2.70 2.84 2.88
N LEU A 21 3.93 2.98 3.42
CA LEU A 21 5.10 3.29 2.59
C LEU A 21 5.33 2.24 1.50
N GLY A 22 5.20 0.96 1.84
CA GLY A 22 5.37 -0.13 0.89
C GLY A 22 4.34 -0.12 -0.23
N CYS A 23 3.05 0.09 0.09
CA CYS A 23 2.00 0.17 -0.91
C CYS A 23 2.19 1.37 -1.83
N SER A 24 2.36 2.58 -1.27
CA SER A 24 2.52 3.79 -2.09
C SER A 24 3.71 3.71 -3.05
N ILE A 25 4.80 3.05 -2.67
CA ILE A 25 5.94 2.82 -3.59
C ILE A 25 5.51 1.95 -4.79
N GLY A 26 4.73 0.90 -4.55
CA GLY A 26 4.24 -0.01 -5.59
C GLY A 26 3.20 0.65 -6.49
N ASP A 27 2.25 1.39 -5.91
CA ASP A 27 1.22 2.13 -6.66
C ASP A 27 1.84 3.22 -7.53
N PHE A 28 2.69 4.08 -6.96
CA PHE A 28 3.38 5.11 -7.73
C PHE A 28 4.28 4.51 -8.79
N GLY A 29 5.01 3.44 -8.49
CA GLY A 29 5.85 2.76 -9.46
C GLY A 29 5.04 2.21 -10.64
N THR A 30 3.88 1.61 -10.37
CA THR A 30 3.03 1.04 -11.41
C THR A 30 2.38 2.13 -12.26
N ILE A 31 1.79 3.15 -11.64
CA ILE A 31 1.16 4.26 -12.36
C ILE A 31 2.21 5.02 -13.17
N PHE A 32 3.37 5.34 -12.58
CA PHE A 32 4.44 6.04 -13.28
C PHE A 32 4.97 5.25 -14.49
N TYR A 33 5.10 3.93 -14.36
CA TYR A 33 5.51 3.08 -15.48
C TYR A 33 4.50 3.16 -16.63
N PHE A 34 3.21 2.99 -16.34
CA PHE A 34 2.15 3.04 -17.37
C PHE A 34 1.90 4.44 -17.92
N GLN A 35 2.35 5.51 -17.24
CA GLN A 35 2.35 6.86 -17.79
C GLN A 35 3.45 7.12 -18.82
N ASN A 36 4.58 6.41 -18.74
CA ASN A 36 5.72 6.60 -19.65
C ASN A 36 5.72 5.62 -20.83
N VAL A 37 4.88 4.59 -20.78
CA VAL A 37 4.77 3.56 -21.82
C VAL A 37 3.43 3.72 -22.53
N GLU A 38 3.45 3.77 -23.86
CA GLU A 38 2.21 3.71 -24.64
C GLU A 38 1.52 2.37 -24.45
N HIS A 39 0.23 2.42 -24.16
CA HIS A 39 -0.52 1.28 -23.66
C HIS A 39 -2.00 1.37 -24.00
N ASP A 40 -2.59 0.23 -24.37
CA ASP A 40 -4.01 0.11 -24.72
C ASP A 40 -4.92 -0.31 -23.55
N TRP A 41 -4.39 -0.56 -22.34
CA TRP A 41 -5.26 -1.02 -21.25
C TRP A 41 -6.08 0.11 -20.66
N SER A 42 -7.24 -0.28 -20.16
CA SER A 42 -8.14 0.61 -19.46
C SER A 42 -7.54 1.07 -18.12
N THR A 43 -7.95 2.26 -17.69
CA THR A 43 -7.64 2.82 -16.38
C THR A 43 -7.87 1.81 -15.24
N PHE A 44 -8.96 1.04 -15.28
CA PHE A 44 -9.29 0.06 -14.25
C PHE A 44 -8.28 -1.10 -14.15
N GLU A 45 -7.71 -1.53 -15.27
CA GLU A 45 -6.74 -2.63 -15.28
C GLU A 45 -5.40 -2.17 -14.70
N VAL A 46 -4.95 -0.98 -15.09
CA VAL A 46 -3.74 -0.34 -14.53
C VAL A 46 -3.87 -0.13 -13.02
N MET A 47 -5.04 0.34 -12.59
CA MET A 47 -5.37 0.56 -11.19
C MET A 47 -5.48 -0.73 -10.37
N SER A 48 -5.99 -1.81 -10.95
CA SER A 48 -5.99 -3.12 -10.30
C SER A 48 -4.57 -3.68 -10.19
N LEU A 49 -3.73 -3.47 -11.21
CA LEU A 49 -2.32 -3.86 -11.18
C LEU A 49 -1.54 -3.07 -10.12
N ALA A 50 -1.79 -1.76 -10.02
CA ALA A 50 -1.19 -0.90 -9.02
C ALA A 50 -1.47 -1.46 -7.62
N LEU A 51 -2.74 -1.73 -7.30
CA LEU A 51 -3.16 -2.28 -6.02
C LEU A 51 -2.47 -3.62 -5.70
N VAL A 52 -2.37 -4.53 -6.67
CA VAL A 52 -1.68 -5.82 -6.47
C VAL A 52 -0.19 -5.61 -6.22
N ASN A 53 0.46 -4.73 -6.99
CA ASN A 53 1.88 -4.42 -6.85
C ASN A 53 2.17 -3.71 -5.54
N GLY A 54 1.34 -2.75 -5.12
CA GLY A 54 1.42 -2.07 -3.83
C GLY A 54 1.33 -3.04 -2.65
N LEU A 55 0.34 -3.95 -2.67
CA LEU A 55 0.24 -5.00 -1.66
C LEU A 55 1.47 -5.91 -1.66
N LEU A 56 1.98 -6.29 -2.83
CA LEU A 56 3.16 -7.16 -2.94
C LEU A 56 4.41 -6.47 -2.35
N THR A 57 4.66 -5.21 -2.72
CA THR A 57 5.80 -4.44 -2.22
C THR A 57 5.71 -4.21 -0.71
N SER A 58 4.51 -3.93 -0.19
CA SER A 58 4.24 -3.83 1.24
C SER A 58 4.56 -5.14 1.99
N ILE A 59 4.01 -6.27 1.53
CA ILE A 59 4.23 -7.58 2.16
C ILE A 59 5.72 -7.93 2.17
N ILE A 60 6.42 -7.70 1.06
CA ILE A 60 7.87 -7.96 0.96
C ILE A 60 8.63 -7.09 1.96
N LEU A 61 8.35 -5.79 1.99
CA LEU A 61 9.04 -4.83 2.86
C LEU A 61 8.79 -5.14 4.34
N GLU A 62 7.54 -5.39 4.73
CA GLU A 62 7.19 -5.75 6.10
C GLU A 62 7.78 -7.11 6.50
N THR A 63 7.79 -8.09 5.59
CA THR A 63 8.43 -9.39 5.83
C THR A 63 9.93 -9.24 6.06
N ILE A 64 10.64 -8.42 5.27
CA ILE A 64 12.07 -8.14 5.46
C ILE A 64 12.35 -7.47 6.81
N ILE A 65 11.51 -6.53 7.23
CA ILE A 65 11.64 -5.86 8.54
C ILE A 65 11.39 -6.84 9.69
N LEU A 66 10.32 -7.63 9.60
CA LEU A 66 9.94 -8.60 10.63
C LEU A 66 10.92 -9.77 10.70
N LEU A 67 11.56 -10.13 9.59
CA LEU A 67 12.63 -11.12 9.54
C LEU A 67 13.82 -10.80 10.45
N LYS A 68 14.10 -9.51 10.68
CA LYS A 68 15.14 -9.08 11.63
C LYS A 68 14.74 -9.27 13.10
N GLN A 69 13.46 -9.52 13.37
CA GLN A 69 12.92 -9.64 14.73
C GLN A 69 12.41 -11.06 15.04
N MET A 70 12.05 -11.84 14.02
CA MET A 70 11.34 -13.12 14.13
C MET A 70 11.75 -14.06 12.99
N GLY A 71 11.58 -15.37 13.16
CA GLY A 71 11.86 -16.35 12.09
C GLY A 71 10.96 -16.18 10.86
N PHE A 72 11.47 -16.55 9.67
CA PHE A 72 10.82 -16.33 8.35
C PHE A 72 9.34 -16.72 8.29
N LYS A 73 8.98 -17.92 8.76
CA LYS A 73 7.59 -18.39 8.74
C LYS A 73 6.64 -17.53 9.58
N ILE A 74 7.13 -17.00 10.70
CA ILE A 74 6.34 -16.18 11.62
C ILE A 74 6.24 -14.75 11.08
N ALA A 75 7.32 -14.22 10.53
CA ALA A 75 7.36 -12.92 9.89
C ALA A 75 6.36 -12.83 8.73
N LEU A 76 6.38 -13.81 7.81
CA LEU A 76 5.46 -13.84 6.67
C LEU A 76 4.01 -14.01 7.11
N LYS A 77 3.74 -14.90 8.08
CA LYS A 77 2.39 -15.06 8.64
C LYS A 77 1.90 -13.80 9.36
N THR A 78 2.80 -13.01 9.92
CA THR A 78 2.48 -11.76 10.61
C THR A 78 2.27 -10.61 9.63
N ALA A 79 3.07 -10.48 8.58
CA ALA A 79 2.88 -9.51 7.49
C ALA A 79 1.57 -9.77 6.73
N LEU A 80 1.21 -11.04 6.50
CA LEU A 80 -0.08 -11.40 5.91
C LEU A 80 -1.25 -11.33 6.91
N GLY A 81 -0.99 -11.55 8.20
CA GLY A 81 -2.02 -11.75 9.21
C GLY A 81 -2.43 -10.47 9.94
N MET A 82 -1.52 -9.49 10.08
CA MET A 82 -1.89 -8.17 10.54
C MET A 82 -2.37 -7.37 9.34
N SER A 83 -3.68 -7.11 9.30
CA SER A 83 -4.23 -6.01 8.51
C SER A 83 -4.37 -6.22 6.99
N PHE A 84 -4.26 -7.41 6.41
CA PHE A 84 -4.47 -7.61 4.96
C PHE A 84 -5.82 -7.06 4.46
N ILE A 85 -6.90 -7.30 5.21
CA ILE A 85 -8.24 -6.78 4.89
C ILE A 85 -8.30 -5.25 4.93
N SER A 86 -7.69 -4.63 5.95
CA SER A 86 -7.61 -3.16 6.05
C SER A 86 -6.63 -2.55 5.04
N MET A 87 -5.62 -3.30 4.60
CA MET A 87 -4.66 -2.89 3.59
C MET A 87 -5.32 -2.85 2.21
N VAL A 88 -6.09 -3.88 1.87
CA VAL A 88 -6.95 -3.90 0.67
C VAL A 88 -7.98 -2.76 0.72
N GLY A 89 -8.61 -2.53 1.87
CA GLY A 89 -9.59 -1.44 2.04
C GLY A 89 -8.99 -0.06 1.82
N MET A 90 -7.78 0.18 2.36
CA MET A 90 -7.04 1.43 2.17
C MET A 90 -6.65 1.66 0.72
N GLU A 91 -6.10 0.65 0.05
CA GLU A 91 -5.76 0.78 -1.36
C GLU A 91 -6.98 0.97 -2.25
N LEU A 92 -8.07 0.27 -1.95
CA LEU A 92 -9.32 0.47 -2.67
C LEU A 92 -9.81 1.92 -2.54
N SER A 93 -9.73 2.53 -1.35
CA SER A 93 -10.11 3.93 -1.15
C SER A 93 -9.19 4.91 -1.86
N MET A 94 -7.88 4.66 -1.89
CA MET A 94 -6.91 5.50 -2.57
C MET A 94 -7.15 5.45 -4.08
N ASN A 95 -7.31 4.25 -4.63
CA ASN A 95 -7.61 4.01 -6.03
C ASN A 95 -8.95 4.67 -6.45
N ILE A 96 -10.00 4.55 -5.63
CA ILE A 96 -11.28 5.23 -5.90
C ILE A 96 -11.12 6.75 -5.90
N THR A 97 -10.38 7.30 -4.92
CA THR A 97 -10.11 8.73 -4.82
C THR A 97 -9.35 9.24 -6.04
N ASP A 98 -8.38 8.48 -6.53
CA ASP A 98 -7.62 8.81 -7.74
C ASP A 98 -8.48 8.80 -9.00
N ALA A 99 -9.32 7.78 -9.16
CA ALA A 99 -10.26 7.68 -10.29
C ALA A 99 -11.21 8.89 -10.31
N ILE A 100 -11.67 9.34 -9.15
CA ILE A 100 -12.57 10.51 -9.02
C ILE A 100 -11.82 11.82 -9.31
N LEU A 101 -10.59 11.99 -8.79
CA LEU A 101 -9.85 13.24 -8.87
C LEU A 101 -9.18 13.48 -10.23
N THR A 102 -8.68 12.43 -10.86
CA THR A 102 -7.89 12.55 -12.11
C THR A 102 -8.63 12.05 -13.34
N GLY A 103 -9.82 11.44 -13.17
CA GLY A 103 -10.62 10.90 -14.26
C GLY A 103 -9.95 9.75 -15.02
N GLY A 104 -8.88 9.17 -14.46
CA GLY A 104 -7.97 8.26 -15.14
C GLY A 104 -6.83 7.76 -14.24
N ALA A 105 -5.92 6.95 -14.79
CA ALA A 105 -4.70 6.51 -14.12
C ALA A 105 -3.56 7.53 -14.34
N ILE A 106 -3.78 8.78 -13.92
CA ILE A 106 -2.82 9.87 -14.17
C ILE A 106 -2.32 10.42 -12.83
N LEU A 107 -1.10 10.05 -12.46
CA LEU A 107 -0.36 10.70 -11.40
C LEU A 107 -0.15 12.18 -11.73
N THR A 108 -0.78 13.05 -10.95
CA THR A 108 -0.60 14.51 -11.00
C THR A 108 0.05 14.96 -9.70
N TRP A 109 1.04 15.86 -9.78
CA TRP A 109 1.87 16.27 -8.64
C TRP A 109 1.07 16.82 -7.44
N TRP A 110 -0.11 17.40 -7.71
CA TRP A 110 -1.02 17.95 -6.68
C TRP A 110 -1.87 16.89 -5.96
N THR A 111 -1.98 15.68 -6.51
CA THR A 111 -2.89 14.63 -6.05
C THR A 111 -2.18 13.65 -5.12
N ILE A 112 -0.85 13.51 -5.26
CA ILE A 112 0.03 12.71 -4.39
C ILE A 112 -0.12 13.06 -2.90
N PRO A 113 -0.15 14.34 -2.47
CA PRO A 113 -0.34 14.68 -1.07
C PRO A 113 -1.74 14.34 -0.57
N ILE A 114 -2.76 14.38 -1.43
CA ILE A 114 -4.14 14.11 -1.04
C ILE A 114 -4.35 12.60 -0.88
N MET A 115 -3.81 11.79 -1.79
CA MET A 115 -3.81 10.33 -1.68
C MET A 115 -3.17 9.81 -0.39
N LEU A 116 -2.04 10.38 0.03
CA LEU A 116 -1.30 9.89 1.20
C LEU A 116 -1.91 10.30 2.55
N PHE A 117 -2.82 11.28 2.56
CA PHE A 117 -3.42 11.83 3.79
C PHE A 117 -4.89 11.44 4.00
N VAL A 118 -5.54 10.84 3.00
CA VAL A 118 -6.92 10.29 3.06
C VAL A 118 -6.88 8.81 3.37
#